data_AF-A0A0D1CT58-F1
#
_entry.id   AF-A0A0D1CT58-F1
#
_cell.length_a   1.000
_cell.length_b   1.000
_cell.length_c   1.000
_cell.angle_alpha   90.00
_cell.angle_beta   90.00
_cell.angle_gamma   90.00
#
_symmetry.space_group_name_H-M   'P 1'
#
loop_
_entity.id
_entity.type
_entity.pdbx_description
1 polymer ?
#
loop_
_entity_poly.entity_id
_entity_poly.type
_entity_poly.pdbx_seq_one_letter_code
_entity_poly.pdbx_strand_id
1 'polypeptide(L)'
;MAIHFQPLTLSLFWIVVFTLTVVGQPLTGKDLEMYNLAQTRYWIASEQSVGFYHRLQWEPDPQQEWRKGAMKRKWFSRAETTGGLHVGSGTDWLGRKVTYFSTFIRPDLNDPLSNQMRLRASLPIDGGQQPKEAAIFWKHVGGSFTPLKVDFLTHFGANYNLESLNALLHHRFEKVHPVV
;
A
#
# COMPACT_ATOMS: atom_id res chain seq x y z
N MET A 1 9.06 37.82 -53.48
CA MET A 1 7.67 37.80 -52.96
C MET A 1 7.48 36.47 -52.26
N ALA A 2 7.13 36.53 -50.97
CA ALA A 2 6.67 35.49 -50.04
C ALA A 2 7.41 34.14 -49.95
N ILE A 3 8.24 34.04 -48.91
CA ILE A 3 8.72 32.79 -48.30
C ILE A 3 7.57 32.24 -47.44
N HIS A 4 7.06 31.04 -47.73
CA HIS A 4 6.13 30.33 -46.85
C HIS A 4 6.91 29.33 -45.99
N PHE A 5 7.19 29.71 -44.74
CA PHE A 5 7.59 28.78 -43.69
C PHE A 5 6.35 28.08 -43.13
N GLN A 6 6.29 26.75 -43.23
CA GLN A 6 5.31 25.93 -42.50
C GLN A 6 5.84 25.65 -41.09
N PRO A 7 5.13 25.99 -40.01
CA PRO A 7 5.47 25.56 -38.66
C PRO A 7 4.59 24.36 -38.29
N LEU A 8 4.99 23.14 -38.66
CA LEU A 8 4.22 21.92 -38.34
C LEU A 8 5.02 20.83 -37.63
N THR A 9 6.21 21.14 -37.11
CA THR A 9 7.08 20.12 -36.48
C THR A 9 7.39 20.37 -35.00
N LEU A 10 6.98 21.49 -34.40
CA LEU A 10 7.28 21.75 -32.99
C LEU A 10 6.26 21.18 -31.98
N SER A 11 5.06 20.76 -32.42
CA SER A 11 4.00 20.36 -31.49
C SER A 11 4.09 18.90 -31.01
N LEU A 12 4.80 18.03 -31.72
CA LEU A 12 4.93 16.61 -31.31
C LEU A 12 6.07 16.36 -30.30
N PHE A 13 7.05 17.27 -30.20
CA PHE A 13 8.17 17.05 -29.29
C PHE A 13 7.79 17.23 -27.81
N TRP A 14 6.75 18.01 -27.52
CA TRP A 14 6.26 18.22 -26.15
C TRP A 14 5.40 17.07 -25.62
N ILE A 15 4.80 16.25 -26.49
CA ILE A 15 3.97 15.11 -26.04
C ILE A 15 4.83 13.90 -25.67
N VAL A 16 6.01 13.75 -26.30
CA VAL A 16 6.94 12.64 -26.00
C VAL A 16 7.69 12.85 -24.68
N VAL A 17 7.84 14.09 -24.21
CA VAL A 17 8.50 14.39 -22.92
C VAL A 17 7.58 14.15 -21.71
N PHE A 18 6.26 14.04 -21.91
CA PHE A 18 5.31 13.81 -20.81
C PHE A 18 4.85 12.35 -20.63
N THR A 19 5.45 11.39 -21.34
CA THR A 19 5.44 9.99 -20.89
C THR A 19 6.65 9.72 -20.02
N LEU A 20 6.80 10.56 -18.99
CA LEU A 20 7.68 10.27 -17.86
C LEU A 20 7.16 8.99 -17.22
N THR A 21 7.91 7.93 -17.47
CA THR A 21 7.90 6.65 -16.80
C THR A 21 7.74 6.88 -15.29
N VAL A 22 6.49 6.80 -14.79
CA VAL A 22 6.21 6.68 -13.36
C VAL A 22 6.52 5.24 -12.95
N VAL A 23 7.79 4.87 -13.08
CA VAL A 23 8.35 3.65 -12.52
C VAL A 23 8.71 3.98 -11.08
N GLY A 24 7.99 3.34 -10.15
CA GLY A 24 8.41 3.18 -8.76
C GLY A 24 8.96 4.41 -8.06
N GLN A 25 8.25 5.55 -8.08
CA GLN A 25 8.68 6.67 -7.24
C GLN A 25 8.77 6.19 -5.78
N PRO A 26 9.92 6.39 -5.11
CA PRO A 26 10.08 6.02 -3.72
C PRO A 26 9.05 6.76 -2.88
N LEU A 27 8.57 6.14 -1.81
CA LEU A 27 7.74 6.85 -0.84
C LEU A 27 8.54 8.04 -0.30
N THR A 28 7.90 9.21 -0.24
CA THR A 28 8.53 10.44 0.25
C THR A 28 7.62 11.16 1.23
N GLY A 29 8.21 12.04 2.05
CA GLY A 29 7.48 12.88 3.00
C GLY A 29 6.58 12.07 3.94
N LYS A 30 5.31 12.50 4.05
CA LYS A 30 4.34 11.89 4.97
C LYS A 30 4.03 10.44 4.63
N ASP A 31 4.04 10.07 3.35
CA ASP A 31 3.76 8.69 2.93
C ASP A 31 4.88 7.74 3.41
N LEU A 32 6.14 8.18 3.41
CA LEU A 32 7.26 7.44 3.99
C LEU A 32 7.19 7.36 5.51
N GLU A 33 6.86 8.47 6.18
CA GLU A 33 6.68 8.50 7.64
C GLU A 33 5.61 7.51 8.11
N MET A 34 4.43 7.54 7.48
CA MET A 34 3.33 6.64 7.81
C MET A 34 3.66 5.19 7.44
N TYR A 35 4.38 4.96 6.35
CA TYR A 35 4.86 3.64 6.01
C TYR A 35 5.81 3.07 7.09
N ASN A 36 6.78 3.86 7.57
CA ASN A 36 7.65 3.44 8.66
C ASN A 36 6.85 3.15 9.94
N LEU A 37 5.83 3.96 10.24
CA LEU A 37 4.92 3.70 11.34
C LEU A 37 4.15 2.38 11.17
N ALA A 38 3.69 2.07 9.95
CA ALA A 38 3.05 0.79 9.65
C ALA A 38 4.02 -0.38 9.92
N GLN A 39 5.27 -0.26 9.49
CA GLN A 39 6.31 -1.26 9.78
C GLN A 39 6.52 -1.47 11.28
N THR A 40 6.61 -0.38 12.06
CA THR A 40 6.72 -0.47 13.53
C THR A 40 5.51 -1.18 14.12
N ARG A 41 4.29 -0.90 13.65
CA ARG A 41 3.09 -1.61 14.13
C ARG A 41 3.10 -3.09 13.75
N TYR A 42 3.59 -3.45 12.57
CA TYR A 42 3.73 -4.86 12.19
C TYR A 42 4.75 -5.59 13.06
N TRP A 43 5.88 -4.93 13.36
CA TRP A 43 6.90 -5.43 14.28
C TRP A 43 6.29 -5.72 15.65
N ILE A 44 5.62 -4.74 16.24
CA ILE A 44 4.97 -4.86 17.56
C ILE A 44 3.94 -6.00 17.56
N ALA A 45 3.06 -6.05 16.55
CA ALA A 45 2.04 -7.10 16.46
C ALA A 45 2.65 -8.50 16.39
N SER A 46 3.81 -8.63 15.72
CA SER A 46 4.51 -9.91 15.58
C SER A 46 5.24 -10.31 16.86
N GLU A 47 5.93 -9.37 17.53
CA GLU A 47 6.59 -9.62 18.83
C GLU A 47 5.59 -10.07 19.89
N GLN A 48 4.44 -9.39 19.98
CA GLN A 48 3.41 -9.67 20.97
C GLN A 48 2.72 -11.03 20.76
N SER A 49 2.75 -11.56 19.53
CA SER A 49 1.97 -12.75 19.18
C SER A 49 2.83 -14.02 19.09
N VAL A 50 4.05 -13.95 18.53
CA VAL A 50 4.80 -15.15 18.08
C VAL A 50 6.33 -14.96 17.94
N GLY A 51 6.87 -13.82 18.36
CA GLY A 51 8.31 -13.65 18.62
C GLY A 51 9.23 -13.31 17.45
N PHE A 52 8.80 -13.41 16.18
CA PHE A 52 9.67 -13.07 15.04
C PHE A 52 8.93 -12.35 13.90
N TYR A 53 9.21 -11.06 13.72
CA TYR A 53 8.89 -10.33 12.49
C TYR A 53 10.08 -10.40 11.54
N HIS A 54 9.88 -11.00 10.37
CA HIS A 54 10.83 -10.87 9.27
C HIS A 54 10.13 -10.27 8.06
N ARG A 55 10.52 -9.04 7.73
CA ARG A 55 10.14 -8.36 6.49
C ARG A 55 10.94 -8.94 5.34
N LEU A 56 10.23 -9.32 4.30
CA LEU A 56 10.83 -9.66 3.02
C LEU A 56 10.72 -8.45 2.09
N GLN A 57 11.87 -7.92 1.69
CA GLN A 57 11.90 -6.87 0.68
C GLN A 57 11.55 -7.49 -0.68
N TRP A 58 10.40 -7.10 -1.21
CA TRP A 58 9.94 -7.46 -2.55
C TRP A 58 9.61 -6.19 -3.31
N GLU A 59 10.18 -5.98 -4.50
CA GLU A 59 9.70 -5.03 -5.53
C GLU A 59 10.44 -5.33 -6.85
N PRO A 60 9.83 -5.18 -8.05
CA PRO A 60 8.76 -4.24 -8.36
C PRO A 60 7.51 -4.89 -8.99
N ASP A 61 6.54 -4.02 -9.25
CA ASP A 61 5.42 -4.25 -10.16
C ASP A 61 5.70 -3.58 -11.49
N PRO A 62 6.34 -4.33 -12.39
CA PRO A 62 6.72 -3.78 -13.68
C PRO A 62 5.50 -3.37 -14.52
N GLN A 63 4.32 -3.89 -14.22
CA GLN A 63 3.13 -3.78 -15.07
C GLN A 63 1.99 -2.93 -14.46
N GLN A 64 2.20 -2.27 -13.33
CA GLN A 64 1.17 -1.46 -12.64
C GLN A 64 -0.06 -2.28 -12.18
N GLU A 65 0.04 -3.61 -12.10
CA GLU A 65 -1.11 -4.51 -11.93
C GLU A 65 -1.80 -4.29 -10.59
N TRP A 66 -1.03 -4.07 -9.52
CA TRP A 66 -1.56 -3.73 -8.20
C TRP A 66 -1.92 -2.26 -8.03
N ARG A 67 -1.27 -1.32 -8.74
CA ARG A 67 -1.54 0.12 -8.56
C ARG A 67 -2.75 0.60 -9.36
N LYS A 68 -2.96 0.06 -10.56
CA LYS A 68 -3.98 0.53 -11.51
C LYS A 68 -4.84 -0.58 -12.11
N GLY A 69 -4.48 -1.85 -11.88
CA GLY A 69 -5.16 -3.00 -12.48
C GLY A 69 -6.28 -3.60 -11.63
N ALA A 70 -6.80 -4.74 -12.10
CA ALA A 70 -7.86 -5.50 -11.43
C ALA A 70 -7.46 -5.97 -10.02
N MET A 71 -6.16 -6.07 -9.73
CA MET A 71 -5.64 -6.48 -8.44
C MET A 71 -5.95 -5.45 -7.33
N LYS A 72 -5.86 -4.15 -7.64
CA LYS A 72 -6.29 -3.08 -6.71
C LYS A 72 -7.71 -3.31 -6.20
N ARG A 73 -8.65 -3.62 -7.12
CA ARG A 73 -10.05 -3.85 -6.78
C ARG A 73 -10.24 -5.09 -5.92
N LYS A 74 -9.55 -6.18 -6.25
CA LYS A 74 -9.59 -7.43 -5.47
C LYS A 74 -9.10 -7.20 -4.04
N TRP A 75 -8.01 -6.47 -3.87
CA TRP A 75 -7.49 -6.15 -2.55
C TRP A 75 -8.38 -5.23 -1.75
N PHE A 76 -8.96 -4.23 -2.42
CA PHE A 76 -9.93 -3.34 -1.79
C PHE A 76 -11.16 -4.12 -1.31
N SER A 77 -11.71 -5.00 -2.14
CA SER A 77 -12.83 -5.87 -1.74
C SER A 77 -12.47 -6.81 -0.58
N ARG A 78 -11.22 -7.31 -0.55
CA ARG A 78 -10.71 -8.04 0.62
C ARG A 78 -10.71 -7.16 1.87
N ALA A 79 -10.22 -5.92 1.77
CA ALA A 79 -10.17 -4.96 2.86
C ALA A 79 -11.56 -4.64 3.44
N GLU A 80 -12.59 -4.56 2.60
CA GLU A 80 -13.97 -4.37 3.05
C GLU A 80 -14.45 -5.55 3.90
N THR A 81 -13.98 -6.76 3.59
CA THR A 81 -14.37 -8.00 4.28
C THR A 81 -13.58 -8.22 5.58
N THR A 82 -12.26 -8.04 5.53
CA THR A 82 -11.35 -8.38 6.65
C THR A 82 -11.02 -7.19 7.54
N GLY A 83 -11.35 -5.98 7.11
CA GLY A 83 -10.87 -4.77 7.74
C GLY A 83 -9.38 -4.52 7.49
N GLY A 84 -8.83 -3.64 8.31
CA GLY A 84 -7.43 -3.24 8.24
C GLY A 84 -6.91 -2.68 9.55
N LEU A 85 -5.59 -2.57 9.65
CA LEU A 85 -4.89 -1.92 10.74
C LEU A 85 -4.82 -0.43 10.46
N HIS A 86 -5.33 0.40 11.37
CA HIS A 86 -5.08 1.84 11.30
C HIS A 86 -3.58 2.11 11.43
N VAL A 87 -3.05 3.00 10.61
CA VAL A 87 -1.64 3.41 10.69
C VAL A 87 -1.55 4.83 11.24
N GLY A 88 -2.28 5.75 10.62
CA GLY A 88 -2.25 7.15 10.98
C GLY A 88 -3.26 7.97 10.20
N SER A 89 -3.46 9.20 10.62
CA SER A 89 -4.34 10.15 9.95
C SER A 89 -3.67 11.52 9.88
N GLY A 90 -4.07 12.32 8.90
CA GLY A 90 -3.61 13.69 8.74
C GLY A 90 -4.54 14.49 7.86
N THR A 91 -4.01 15.55 7.28
CA THR A 91 -4.74 16.45 6.41
C THR A 91 -3.90 16.75 5.18
N ASP A 92 -4.52 16.78 4.00
CA ASP A 92 -3.83 17.21 2.80
C ASP A 92 -3.80 18.75 2.69
N TRP A 93 -3.13 19.25 1.65
CA TRP A 93 -3.00 20.68 1.38
C TRP A 93 -4.34 21.40 1.15
N LEU A 94 -5.41 20.67 0.83
CA LEU A 94 -6.77 21.18 0.65
C LEU A 94 -7.62 21.04 1.93
N GLY A 95 -7.02 20.66 3.06
CA GLY A 95 -7.75 20.47 4.31
C GLY A 95 -8.59 19.20 4.38
N ARG A 96 -8.45 18.27 3.43
CA ARG A 96 -9.18 17.00 3.42
C ARG A 96 -8.50 15.99 4.33
N LYS A 97 -9.30 15.21 5.08
CA LYS A 97 -8.80 14.10 5.89
C LYS A 97 -8.05 13.10 5.01
N VAL A 98 -6.83 12.77 5.42
CA VAL A 98 -6.03 11.67 4.88
C VAL A 98 -6.02 10.57 5.92
N THR A 99 -6.41 9.36 5.53
CA THR A 99 -6.30 8.17 6.39
C THR A 99 -5.30 7.20 5.77
N TYR A 100 -4.36 6.75 6.58
CA TYR A 100 -3.39 5.72 6.24
C TYR A 100 -3.74 4.44 7.01
N PHE A 101 -3.80 3.32 6.31
CA PHE A 101 -4.13 2.03 6.90
C PHE A 101 -3.51 0.89 6.10
N SER A 102 -3.48 -0.30 6.70
CA SER A 102 -2.93 -1.49 6.09
C SER A 102 -3.92 -2.64 6.11
N THR A 103 -3.95 -3.42 5.04
CA THR A 103 -4.84 -4.58 4.90
C THR A 103 -4.00 -5.83 4.68
N PHE A 104 -4.49 -6.96 5.16
CA PHE A 104 -3.70 -8.20 5.15
C PHE A 104 -4.36 -9.27 4.31
N ILE A 105 -3.53 -10.00 3.57
CA ILE A 105 -3.92 -11.21 2.84
C ILE A 105 -3.06 -12.33 3.37
N ARG A 106 -3.69 -13.30 4.01
CA ARG A 106 -3.03 -14.44 4.65
C ARG A 106 -2.80 -15.58 3.66
N PRO A 107 -1.84 -16.48 3.92
CA PRO A 107 -1.69 -17.70 3.15
C PRO A 107 -2.86 -18.65 3.46
N ASP A 108 -3.70 -18.96 2.47
CA ASP A 108 -4.83 -19.88 2.63
C ASP A 108 -5.00 -20.65 1.32
N LEU A 109 -4.97 -22.00 1.36
CA LEU A 109 -5.02 -22.93 0.22
C LEU A 109 -6.27 -22.81 -0.69
N ASN A 110 -7.35 -22.26 -0.18
CA ASN A 110 -8.63 -22.15 -0.89
C ASN A 110 -8.92 -20.73 -1.39
N ASP A 111 -8.11 -19.74 -0.98
CA ASP A 111 -8.28 -18.35 -1.38
C ASP A 111 -7.61 -18.05 -2.74
N PRO A 112 -8.38 -17.75 -3.82
CA PRO A 112 -7.83 -17.42 -5.13
C PRO A 112 -6.93 -16.18 -5.11
N LEU A 113 -7.18 -15.24 -4.21
CA LEU A 113 -6.39 -14.01 -4.09
C LEU A 113 -5.01 -14.30 -3.48
N SER A 114 -4.99 -15.09 -2.41
CA SER A 114 -3.76 -15.61 -1.78
C SER A 114 -2.88 -16.36 -2.79
N ASN A 115 -3.51 -17.17 -3.64
CA ASN A 115 -2.87 -17.90 -4.74
C ASN A 115 -2.25 -16.97 -5.80
N GLN A 116 -3.03 -15.99 -6.28
CA GLN A 116 -2.55 -15.03 -7.29
C GLN A 116 -1.35 -14.23 -6.78
N MET A 117 -1.30 -13.97 -5.47
CA MET A 117 -0.19 -13.29 -4.82
C MET A 117 0.95 -14.22 -4.37
N ARG A 118 0.85 -15.53 -4.65
CA ARG A 118 1.86 -16.55 -4.35
C ARG A 118 2.26 -16.64 -2.87
N LEU A 119 1.34 -16.32 -1.96
CA LEU A 119 1.61 -16.25 -0.52
C LEU A 119 1.97 -17.60 0.14
N ARG A 120 1.71 -18.69 -0.57
CA ARG A 120 1.94 -20.07 -0.10
C ARG A 120 3.25 -20.66 -0.60
N ALA A 121 3.92 -19.99 -1.54
CA ALA A 121 5.21 -20.43 -2.05
C ALA A 121 6.32 -19.87 -1.16
N SER A 122 7.34 -20.68 -0.88
CA SER A 122 8.57 -20.17 -0.31
C SER A 122 9.19 -19.18 -1.30
N LEU A 123 9.39 -17.93 -0.88
CA LEU A 123 10.05 -16.95 -1.74
C LEU A 123 11.56 -17.25 -1.78
N PRO A 124 12.23 -17.15 -2.94
CA PRO A 124 13.67 -17.45 -3.07
C PRO A 124 14.53 -16.28 -2.54
N ILE A 125 14.30 -15.91 -1.28
CA ILE A 125 14.95 -14.82 -0.55
C ILE A 125 15.19 -15.27 0.89
N ASP A 126 16.20 -14.71 1.56
CA ASP A 126 16.57 -15.12 2.93
C ASP A 126 15.38 -15.04 3.90
N GLY A 127 15.10 -16.13 4.62
CA GLY A 127 13.91 -16.27 5.46
C GLY A 127 12.62 -16.64 4.72
N GLY A 128 12.67 -16.87 3.41
CA GLY A 128 11.53 -17.16 2.55
C GLY A 128 10.94 -18.56 2.66
N GLN A 129 11.49 -19.47 3.48
CA GLN A 129 11.00 -20.84 3.64
C GLN A 129 9.70 -20.98 4.44
N GLN A 130 9.24 -19.90 5.08
CA GLN A 130 8.03 -19.90 5.91
C GLN A 130 6.82 -19.34 5.14
N PRO A 131 5.58 -19.69 5.52
CA PRO A 131 4.38 -19.09 4.95
C PRO A 131 4.41 -17.55 5.06
N LYS A 132 3.96 -16.84 4.03
CA LYS A 132 3.96 -15.37 4.00
C LYS A 132 2.56 -14.81 3.90
N GLU A 133 2.38 -13.62 4.44
CA GLU A 133 1.19 -12.81 4.24
C GLU A 133 1.58 -11.50 3.56
N ALA A 134 0.66 -10.91 2.80
CA ALA A 134 0.85 -9.60 2.20
C ALA A 134 0.18 -8.54 3.07
N ALA A 135 0.94 -7.53 3.48
CA ALA A 135 0.46 -6.29 4.07
C ALA A 135 0.45 -5.20 3.01
N ILE A 136 -0.73 -4.76 2.61
CA ILE A 136 -0.93 -3.72 1.60
C ILE A 136 -1.20 -2.42 2.32
N PHE A 137 -0.32 -1.45 2.13
CA PHE A 137 -0.43 -0.12 2.69
C PHE A 137 -1.24 0.80 1.78
N TRP A 138 -2.24 1.47 2.34
CA TRP A 138 -3.19 2.32 1.63
C TRP A 138 -3.18 3.74 2.16
N LYS A 139 -3.49 4.65 1.24
CA LYS A 139 -3.86 6.04 1.51
C LYS A 139 -5.27 6.28 1.03
N HIS A 140 -6.10 6.82 1.90
CA HIS A 140 -7.45 7.27 1.58
C HIS A 140 -7.57 8.79 1.69
N VAL A 141 -8.06 9.43 0.63
CA VAL A 141 -8.37 10.87 0.61
C VAL A 141 -9.67 11.09 -0.16
N GLY A 142 -10.67 11.68 0.49
CA GLY A 142 -11.92 12.10 -0.16
C GLY A 142 -12.61 11.01 -0.99
N GLY A 143 -12.67 9.77 -0.51
CA GLY A 143 -13.26 8.63 -1.21
C GLY A 143 -12.31 7.86 -2.12
N SER A 144 -11.10 8.38 -2.38
CA SER A 144 -10.11 7.71 -3.21
C SER A 144 -9.16 6.86 -2.37
N PHE A 145 -9.06 5.57 -2.72
CA PHE A 145 -8.11 4.63 -2.13
C PHE A 145 -6.92 4.41 -3.06
N THR A 146 -5.71 4.63 -2.56
CA THR A 146 -4.46 4.48 -3.30
C THR A 146 -3.55 3.49 -2.58
N PRO A 147 -3.22 2.34 -3.20
CA PRO A 147 -2.21 1.45 -2.64
C PRO A 147 -0.84 2.13 -2.82
N LEU A 148 -0.09 2.23 -1.73
CA LEU A 148 1.22 2.88 -1.67
C LEU A 148 2.35 1.86 -1.75
N LYS A 149 2.25 0.77 -0.97
CA LYS A 149 3.27 -0.27 -0.88
C LYS A 149 2.67 -1.62 -0.47
N VAL A 150 3.31 -2.72 -0.89
CA VAL A 150 3.04 -4.07 -0.40
C VAL A 150 4.32 -4.54 0.26
N ASP A 151 4.20 -5.00 1.50
CA ASP A 151 5.25 -5.76 2.16
C ASP A 151 4.79 -7.20 2.32
N PHE A 152 5.71 -8.14 2.12
CA PHE A 152 5.49 -9.54 2.44
C PHE A 152 6.09 -9.82 3.81
N LEU A 153 5.23 -10.25 4.71
CA LEU A 153 5.55 -10.50 6.10
C LEU A 153 5.55 -12.00 6.34
N THR A 154 6.38 -12.44 7.27
CA THR A 154 6.34 -13.83 7.69
C THR A 154 5.05 -14.09 8.46
N HIS A 155 4.26 -15.05 7.98
CA HIS A 155 3.00 -15.40 8.59
C HIS A 155 3.23 -16.44 9.70
N PHE A 156 3.37 -15.94 10.92
CA PHE A 156 3.36 -16.76 12.13
C PHE A 156 2.03 -16.67 12.89
N GLY A 157 0.99 -16.08 12.30
CA GLY A 157 -0.27 -15.83 12.99
C GLY A 157 -0.25 -14.57 13.86
N ALA A 158 0.49 -13.53 13.45
CA ALA A 158 0.47 -12.23 14.12
C ALA A 158 -0.97 -11.69 14.25
N ASN A 159 -1.33 -11.26 15.45
CA ASN A 159 -2.64 -10.70 15.73
C ASN A 159 -2.61 -9.19 15.54
N TYR A 160 -3.01 -8.74 14.35
CA TYR A 160 -3.22 -7.32 14.10
C TYR A 160 -4.55 -6.89 14.71
N ASN A 161 -4.56 -5.75 15.39
CA ASN A 161 -5.80 -5.08 15.83
C ASN A 161 -6.54 -4.51 14.62
N LEU A 162 -7.21 -5.39 13.86
CA LEU A 162 -7.93 -5.04 12.65
C LEU A 162 -9.27 -4.39 12.99
N GLU A 163 -9.53 -3.26 12.35
CA GLU A 163 -10.80 -2.54 12.43
C GLU A 163 -11.53 -2.62 11.09
N SER A 164 -12.85 -2.55 11.12
CA SER A 164 -13.64 -2.45 9.89
C SER A 164 -13.23 -1.23 9.07
N LEU A 165 -13.32 -1.34 7.73
CA LEU A 165 -12.96 -0.23 6.85
C LEU A 165 -13.76 1.04 7.20
N ASN A 166 -15.03 0.91 7.54
CA ASN A 166 -15.85 2.04 7.95
C ASN A 166 -15.28 2.75 9.20
N ALA A 167 -14.84 2.00 10.21
CA ALA A 167 -14.23 2.54 11.43
C ALA A 167 -12.92 3.27 11.11
N LEU A 168 -12.03 2.67 10.30
CA LEU A 168 -10.76 3.29 9.88
C LEU A 168 -10.96 4.66 9.24
N LEU A 169 -12.01 4.81 8.43
CA LEU A 169 -12.28 6.02 7.68
C LEU A 169 -12.97 7.10 8.52
N HIS A 170 -13.88 6.73 9.42
CA HIS A 170 -14.74 7.67 10.13
C HIS A 170 -14.30 7.97 11.56
N HIS A 171 -13.53 7.09 12.21
CA HIS A 171 -12.96 7.42 13.52
C HIS A 171 -12.02 8.62 13.37
N ARG A 172 -12.38 9.71 14.05
CA ARG A 172 -11.41 10.70 14.48
C ARG A 172 -10.67 10.00 15.60
N PHE A 173 -9.46 9.51 15.34
CA PHE A 173 -8.52 9.30 16.43
C PHE A 173 -8.24 10.70 16.96
N GLU A 174 -9.05 11.12 17.93
CA GLU A 174 -8.82 12.36 18.66
C GLU A 174 -7.40 12.24 19.20
N LYS A 175 -6.61 13.31 19.00
CA LYS A 175 -5.28 13.41 19.60
C LYS A 175 -5.44 13.00 21.06
N VAL A 176 -4.70 11.97 21.48
CA VAL A 176 -4.58 11.65 22.89
C VAL A 176 -3.97 12.89 23.53
N HIS A 177 -4.81 13.69 24.18
CA HIS A 177 -4.35 14.76 25.04
C HIS A 177 -3.85 14.09 26.33
N PRO A 178 -2.66 14.43 26.84
CA PRO A 178 -2.28 14.01 28.18
C PRO A 178 -3.32 14.57 29.15
N VAL A 179 -3.88 13.69 29.98
CA VAL A 179 -4.69 14.10 31.12
C VAL A 179 -3.75 14.82 32.07
N VAL A 180 -4.02 16.10 32.31
CA VAL A 180 -3.38 16.91 33.35
C VAL A 180 -4.04 16.59 34.68
#